data_AF-A0A1Y2EAH6-F1
#
_entry.id   AF-A0A1Y2EAH6-F1
#
_cell.length_a   1.000
_cell.length_b   1.000
_cell.length_c   1.000
_cell.angle_alpha   90.00
_cell.angle_beta   90.00
_cell.angle_gamma   90.00
#
_symmetry.space_group_name_H-M   'P 1'
#
loop_
_entity.id
_entity.type
_entity.pdbx_description
1 polymer ?
#
loop_
_entity_poly.entity_id
_entity_poly.type
_entity_poly.pdbx_seq_one_letter_code
_entity_poly.pdbx_strand_id
1 'polypeptide(L)'
;MIARVSAILAGWATLAGAGPVYRTVSELDQAAFEEAQQRDDTATRVFANTEIKTSDGRCLFVDELSGDFRANLTPIQVASCGATPGQGWDIISQGKHNNVAGHVLVVSTLTNACFNFDPRRAAGNQALLFSCGGRADGIGEVTESQLFRFDGGAGSLAFAPANDLNSCFTVRGNVVDVVPCQAGNDDQLFTLSGQASDIDTGVTGIPDLSLTASFPVASVVSSSRAVPSEATPTITTVYVTTNPSSTLATAPKIPSATTVYMSAGASTTTVEPTESTVTADAPSATQDAVQAIPTSNPTEPVPVSRAGGTLVPTAAAESHERDESATRAFNTASIKAPNGQCLFINPTAGDFRQNLIPVSLVDCAGTPNEKFDIITAGKHNNAQDSALFVSSLTNGCISFDGRRAVGDTVTLFSCGGRAAGEGLTNDGQLVPFFGKPSFVFAPESERNSTCLVPGNGRLVSAPCLKDRSQVFTIVA
;
A
#
# COMPACT_ATOMS: atom_id res chain seq x y z
N MET A 1 6.74 76.28 -11.28
CA MET A 1 7.87 75.32 -11.16
C MET A 1 7.80 74.68 -9.78
N ILE A 2 8.19 73.40 -9.65
CA ILE A 2 8.15 72.55 -8.43
C ILE A 2 6.76 71.90 -8.23
N ALA A 3 6.57 70.59 -8.06
CA ALA A 3 7.36 69.38 -8.28
C ALA A 3 6.38 68.18 -8.28
N ARG A 4 6.81 67.08 -8.90
CA ARG A 4 6.19 65.74 -8.92
C ARG A 4 6.25 65.12 -7.52
N VAL A 5 5.22 64.37 -7.11
CA VAL A 5 5.39 63.07 -6.43
C VAL A 5 4.17 62.18 -6.74
N SER A 6 4.38 61.14 -7.54
CA SER A 6 3.50 59.98 -7.65
C SER A 6 3.93 58.97 -6.59
N ALA A 7 3.06 58.62 -5.65
CA ALA A 7 3.30 57.53 -4.70
C ALA A 7 2.62 56.26 -5.22
N ILE A 8 3.42 55.34 -5.76
CA ILE A 8 3.03 53.96 -6.05
C ILE A 8 3.28 53.16 -4.76
N LEU A 9 2.21 52.75 -4.07
CA LEU A 9 2.29 51.75 -3.01
C LEU A 9 2.26 50.36 -3.66
N ALA A 10 3.44 49.74 -3.76
CA ALA A 10 3.59 48.31 -3.99
C ALA A 10 3.33 47.58 -2.66
N GLY A 11 2.15 46.98 -2.51
CA GLY A 11 1.88 46.03 -1.43
C GLY A 11 2.54 44.70 -1.74
N TRP A 12 3.62 44.37 -1.04
CA TRP A 12 4.24 43.07 -1.08
C TRP A 12 3.37 42.10 -0.27
N ALA A 13 2.67 41.19 -0.96
CA ALA A 13 2.08 40.04 -0.31
C ALA A 13 3.20 39.08 0.07
N THR A 14 3.59 39.07 1.35
CA THR A 14 4.38 37.98 1.92
C THR A 14 3.50 36.74 1.98
N LEU A 15 3.54 35.90 0.94
CA LEU A 15 3.19 34.49 1.11
C LEU A 15 4.25 33.88 2.01
N ALA A 16 3.94 33.78 3.30
CA ALA A 16 4.59 32.81 4.16
C ALA A 16 4.27 31.44 3.54
N GLY A 17 5.26 30.82 2.89
CA GLY A 17 5.16 29.44 2.44
C GLY A 17 4.94 28.58 3.68
N ALA A 18 3.71 28.09 3.85
CA ALA A 18 3.45 27.02 4.80
C ALA A 18 4.28 25.83 4.32
N GLY A 19 5.37 25.54 5.05
CA GLY A 19 6.12 24.30 4.83
C GLY A 19 5.17 23.11 5.02
N PRO A 20 5.47 21.95 4.41
CA PRO A 20 4.70 20.73 4.64
C PRO A 20 4.56 20.47 6.15
N VAL A 21 3.31 20.40 6.62
CA VAL A 21 3.02 20.00 8.01
C VAL A 21 3.21 18.50 8.07
N TYR A 22 4.31 18.07 8.67
CA TYR A 22 4.56 16.67 8.94
C TYR A 22 3.66 16.20 10.09
N ARG A 23 3.15 14.97 10.00
CA ARG A 23 2.44 14.36 11.10
C ARG A 23 3.45 14.09 12.20
N THR A 24 3.14 14.50 13.42
CA THR A 24 3.96 14.17 14.59
C THR A 24 3.04 13.55 15.62
N VAL A 25 3.49 12.47 16.25
CA VAL A 25 2.81 11.85 17.39
C VAL A 25 3.49 12.28 18.68
N SER A 26 2.77 12.28 19.80
CA SER A 26 3.37 12.53 21.12
C SER A 26 4.11 11.30 21.66
N GLU A 27 3.72 10.12 21.22
CA GLU A 27 4.31 8.83 21.57
C GLU A 27 4.01 7.79 20.48
N LEU A 28 4.81 6.73 20.42
CA LEU A 28 4.54 5.56 19.57
C LEU A 28 3.61 4.58 20.29
N ASP A 29 2.83 3.84 19.51
CA ASP A 29 2.26 2.57 19.98
C ASP A 29 3.38 1.53 19.94
N GLN A 30 3.91 1.17 21.10
CA GLN A 30 5.10 0.34 21.18
C GLN A 30 4.92 -1.03 20.49
N ALA A 31 3.76 -1.67 20.67
CA ALA A 31 3.51 -2.99 20.08
C ALA A 31 3.42 -2.88 18.55
N ALA A 32 2.70 -1.88 18.05
CA ALA A 32 2.57 -1.69 16.61
C ALA A 32 3.89 -1.23 15.96
N PHE A 33 4.70 -0.45 16.67
CA PHE A 33 6.04 -0.05 16.23
C PHE A 33 6.98 -1.27 16.14
N GLU A 34 7.03 -2.10 17.17
CA GLU A 34 7.86 -3.32 17.18
C GLU A 34 7.43 -4.34 16.11
N GLU A 35 6.12 -4.47 15.90
CA GLU A 35 5.57 -5.28 14.80
C GLU A 35 6.00 -4.73 13.44
N ALA A 36 5.87 -3.41 13.24
CA ALA A 36 6.09 -2.76 11.96
C ALA A 36 7.56 -2.58 11.58
N GLN A 37 8.43 -2.36 12.56
CA GLN A 37 9.83 -1.98 12.34
C GLN A 37 10.80 -3.05 12.83
N GLN A 38 10.61 -4.26 12.30
CA GLN A 38 11.45 -5.40 12.62
C GLN A 38 12.82 -5.26 11.99
N ARG A 39 13.85 -5.52 12.79
CA ARG A 39 15.22 -5.63 12.28
C ARG A 39 15.37 -6.88 11.43
N ASP A 40 15.98 -6.73 10.26
CA ASP A 40 16.39 -7.87 9.44
C ASP A 40 17.74 -8.42 9.95
N ASP A 41 17.67 -9.53 10.68
CA ASP A 41 18.85 -10.23 11.21
C ASP A 41 19.58 -11.07 10.15
N THR A 42 18.95 -11.32 9.00
CA THR A 42 19.57 -12.03 7.87
C THR A 42 20.36 -11.09 6.93
N ALA A 43 20.24 -9.78 7.16
CA ALA A 43 20.77 -8.78 6.25
C ALA A 43 22.31 -8.69 6.24
N THR A 44 22.88 -8.68 5.05
CA THR A 44 24.28 -8.31 4.79
C THR A 44 24.38 -6.79 4.70
N ARG A 45 25.09 -6.20 5.66
CA ARG A 45 25.31 -4.76 5.77
C ARG A 45 26.66 -4.41 5.16
N VAL A 46 26.64 -3.65 4.08
CA VAL A 46 27.87 -3.10 3.47
C VAL A 46 28.37 -1.89 4.28
N PHE A 47 27.46 -1.13 4.89
CA PHE A 47 27.77 -0.15 5.93
C PHE A 47 26.81 -0.36 7.09
N ALA A 48 27.32 -0.31 8.31
CA ALA A 48 26.52 -0.42 9.52
C ALA A 48 26.65 0.86 10.33
N ASN A 49 25.52 1.42 10.76
CA ASN A 49 25.44 2.64 11.56
C ASN A 49 26.32 3.80 11.02
N THR A 50 26.30 4.00 9.70
CA THR A 50 27.03 5.06 9.00
C THR A 50 26.23 6.36 8.98
N GLU A 51 26.90 7.50 8.89
CA GLU A 51 26.21 8.78 8.62
C GLU A 51 26.06 8.98 7.11
N ILE A 52 24.93 9.54 6.69
CA ILE A 52 24.73 9.98 5.30
C ILE A 52 24.86 11.50 5.27
N LYS A 53 25.89 12.02 4.60
CA LYS A 53 26.20 13.44 4.51
C LYS A 53 25.71 14.04 3.20
N THR A 54 25.05 15.18 3.30
CA THR A 54 24.74 16.04 2.17
C THR A 54 26.00 16.78 1.69
N SER A 55 25.99 17.32 0.48
CA SER A 55 27.10 18.08 -0.11
C SER A 55 27.55 19.30 0.71
N ASP A 56 26.62 19.92 1.46
CA ASP A 56 26.92 21.04 2.36
C ASP A 56 27.53 20.61 3.72
N GLY A 57 27.74 19.30 3.92
CA GLY A 57 28.35 18.74 5.12
C GLY A 57 27.39 18.44 6.27
N ARG A 58 26.09 18.69 6.12
CA ARG A 58 25.05 18.27 7.08
C ARG A 58 24.71 16.79 6.93
N CYS A 59 24.15 16.19 7.98
CA CYS A 59 23.77 14.78 8.03
C CYS A 59 22.27 14.58 7.89
N LEU A 60 21.90 13.49 7.21
CA LEU A 60 20.52 12.99 7.23
C LEU A 60 20.21 12.42 8.61
N PHE A 61 19.04 12.74 9.12
CA PHE A 61 18.51 12.18 10.35
C PHE A 61 17.02 11.94 10.26
N VAL A 62 16.49 11.21 11.22
CA VAL A 62 15.05 11.08 11.44
C VAL A 62 14.70 11.31 12.90
N ASP A 63 13.53 11.92 13.10
CA ASP A 63 12.87 11.99 14.40
C ASP A 63 11.82 10.88 14.44
N GLU A 64 11.99 9.95 15.38
CA GLU A 64 11.13 8.78 15.57
C GLU A 64 9.63 9.13 15.70
N LEU A 65 9.32 10.29 16.28
CA LEU A 65 7.94 10.73 16.50
C LEU A 65 7.37 11.57 15.36
N SER A 66 8.14 11.80 14.29
CA SER A 66 7.72 12.62 13.14
C SER A 66 6.96 11.86 12.05
N GLY A 67 6.47 10.66 12.37
CA GLY A 67 5.65 9.82 11.50
C GLY A 67 4.24 9.56 12.04
N ASP A 68 3.69 8.41 11.66
CA ASP A 68 2.52 7.81 12.33
C ASP A 68 2.94 7.11 13.64
N PHE A 69 1.96 6.55 14.34
CA PHE A 69 2.13 5.85 15.62
C PHE A 69 3.06 4.61 15.56
N ARG A 70 3.52 4.19 14.37
CA ARG A 70 4.50 3.10 14.13
C ARG A 70 5.82 3.62 13.55
N ALA A 71 6.05 4.93 13.60
CA ALA A 71 7.16 5.61 12.93
C ALA A 71 7.19 5.41 11.39
N ASN A 72 6.06 5.07 10.76
CA ASN A 72 5.93 5.12 9.30
C ASN A 72 5.67 6.54 8.83
N LEU A 73 5.95 6.82 7.55
CA LEU A 73 5.74 8.14 6.95
C LEU A 73 6.60 9.24 7.62
N THR A 74 7.66 8.83 8.30
CA THR A 74 8.62 9.69 8.97
C THR A 74 9.46 10.42 7.92
N PRO A 75 9.48 11.77 7.87
CA PRO A 75 10.28 12.51 6.92
C PRO A 75 11.77 12.30 7.18
N ILE A 76 12.55 12.24 6.11
CA ILE A 76 14.01 12.25 6.20
C ILE A 76 14.44 13.72 6.27
N GLN A 77 15.16 14.07 7.33
CA GLN A 77 15.49 15.45 7.68
C GLN A 77 17.00 15.70 7.60
N VAL A 78 17.40 16.97 7.61
CA VAL A 78 18.80 17.41 7.48
C VAL A 78 19.17 18.31 8.65
N ALA A 79 20.23 17.96 9.38
CA ALA A 79 20.76 18.74 10.50
C ALA A 79 22.30 18.66 10.56
N SER A 80 22.91 19.47 11.42
CA SER A 80 24.35 19.32 11.70
C SER A 80 24.67 17.89 12.18
N CYS A 81 25.75 17.32 11.68
CA CYS A 81 26.21 15.99 12.12
C CYS A 81 26.55 15.98 13.62
N GLY A 82 26.21 14.89 14.30
CA GLY A 82 26.32 14.70 15.74
C GLY A 82 25.33 15.51 16.59
N ALA A 83 24.44 16.31 15.99
CA ALA A 83 23.56 17.20 16.74
C ALA A 83 22.30 16.50 17.29
N THR A 84 21.86 15.41 16.67
CA THR A 84 20.61 14.72 17.01
C THR A 84 20.78 13.20 16.96
N PRO A 85 20.01 12.44 17.78
CA PRO A 85 19.78 11.02 17.51
C PRO A 85 19.21 10.79 16.09
N GLY A 86 19.23 9.54 15.62
CA GLY A 86 18.63 9.17 14.34
C GLY A 86 19.49 9.47 13.10
N GLN A 87 20.78 9.76 13.28
CA GLN A 87 21.72 10.02 12.18
C GLN A 87 22.46 8.77 11.68
N GLY A 88 22.21 7.61 12.30
CA GLY A 88 22.80 6.34 11.93
C GLY A 88 21.96 5.60 10.90
N TRP A 89 22.65 5.04 9.90
CA TRP A 89 22.04 4.33 8.79
C TRP A 89 22.76 3.01 8.53
N ASP A 90 22.00 1.94 8.33
CA ASP A 90 22.49 0.69 7.76
C ASP A 90 22.26 0.71 6.25
N ILE A 91 23.28 0.32 5.48
CA ILE A 91 23.20 0.14 4.03
C ILE A 91 23.25 -1.36 3.77
N ILE A 92 22.12 -1.93 3.35
CA ILE A 92 21.89 -3.37 3.26
C ILE A 92 21.86 -3.80 1.80
N SER A 93 22.83 -4.60 1.37
CA SER A 93 22.94 -5.10 -0.01
C SER A 93 22.19 -6.41 -0.23
N GLN A 94 21.92 -7.17 0.84
CA GLN A 94 21.14 -8.42 0.80
C GLN A 94 20.40 -8.61 2.13
N GLY A 95 19.25 -9.28 2.11
CA GLY A 95 18.46 -9.62 3.29
C GLY A 95 17.06 -10.10 2.93
N LYS A 96 16.20 -10.33 3.93
CA LYS A 96 14.78 -10.67 3.76
C LYS A 96 14.07 -9.69 2.83
N HIS A 97 14.38 -8.40 2.95
CA HIS A 97 13.72 -7.34 2.17
C HIS A 97 14.57 -6.80 1.00
N ASN A 98 15.72 -7.42 0.71
CA ASN A 98 16.52 -7.11 -0.48
C ASN A 98 17.17 -8.36 -1.08
N ASN A 99 16.69 -8.78 -2.25
CA ASN A 99 17.26 -9.87 -3.04
C ASN A 99 17.73 -9.41 -4.44
N VAL A 100 17.88 -8.10 -4.66
CA VAL A 100 18.18 -7.53 -5.98
C VAL A 100 19.63 -7.06 -6.01
N ALA A 101 20.44 -7.71 -6.85
CA ALA A 101 21.83 -7.33 -7.03
C ALA A 101 21.98 -5.87 -7.51
N GLY A 102 23.04 -5.19 -7.06
CA GLY A 102 23.32 -3.79 -7.40
C GLY A 102 22.35 -2.78 -6.76
N HIS A 103 21.50 -3.22 -5.83
CA HIS A 103 20.60 -2.35 -5.08
C HIS A 103 20.82 -2.50 -3.57
N VAL A 104 20.48 -1.45 -2.83
CA VAL A 104 20.50 -1.43 -1.37
C VAL A 104 19.17 -0.98 -0.80
N LEU A 105 18.90 -1.44 0.42
CA LEU A 105 18.02 -0.73 1.35
C LEU A 105 18.87 0.24 2.18
N VAL A 106 18.33 1.41 2.44
CA VAL A 106 18.86 2.38 3.39
C VAL A 106 17.95 2.37 4.60
N VAL A 107 18.46 1.94 5.76
CA VAL A 107 17.66 1.65 6.95
C VAL A 107 18.10 2.51 8.11
N SER A 108 17.17 3.16 8.79
CA SER A 108 17.45 3.92 10.00
C SER A 108 17.88 2.97 11.13
N THR A 109 19.01 3.24 11.79
CA THR A 109 19.41 2.45 12.98
C THR A 109 18.62 2.83 14.23
N LEU A 110 17.91 3.97 14.21
CA LEU A 110 17.03 4.39 15.30
C LEU A 110 15.71 3.63 15.25
N THR A 111 15.12 3.50 14.06
CA THR A 111 13.75 2.98 13.91
C THR A 111 13.65 1.68 13.16
N ASN A 112 14.70 1.14 12.53
CA ASN A 112 14.67 0.02 11.58
C ASN A 112 13.80 0.22 10.32
N ALA A 113 13.27 1.43 10.10
CA ALA A 113 12.48 1.74 8.92
C ALA A 113 13.36 2.04 7.70
N CYS A 114 12.87 1.70 6.51
CA CYS A 114 13.57 1.83 5.24
C CYS A 114 13.23 3.15 4.53
N PHE A 115 14.20 3.75 3.83
CA PHE A 115 13.93 4.76 2.82
C PHE A 115 12.86 4.27 1.85
N ASN A 116 11.89 5.12 1.53
CA ASN A 116 10.81 4.82 0.62
C ASN A 116 10.44 6.03 -0.24
N PHE A 117 10.18 5.78 -1.52
CA PHE A 117 9.58 6.73 -2.45
C PHE A 117 8.16 6.34 -2.84
N ASP A 118 7.17 7.15 -2.47
CA ASP A 118 5.78 6.97 -2.92
C ASP A 118 5.35 8.12 -3.86
N PRO A 119 5.35 7.91 -5.19
CA PRO A 119 5.00 8.94 -6.16
C PRO A 119 3.53 9.38 -6.06
N ARG A 120 2.69 8.60 -5.38
CA ARG A 120 1.26 8.90 -5.19
C ARG A 120 1.02 9.92 -4.08
N ARG A 121 2.05 10.26 -3.28
CA ARG A 121 1.94 11.30 -2.24
C ARG A 121 2.16 12.68 -2.85
N ALA A 122 1.63 13.70 -2.17
CA ALA A 122 1.85 15.09 -2.57
C ALA A 122 3.35 15.43 -2.54
N ALA A 123 3.78 16.32 -3.44
CA ALA A 123 5.15 16.83 -3.47
C ALA A 123 5.57 17.41 -2.10
N GLY A 124 6.83 17.23 -1.71
CA GLY A 124 7.30 17.54 -0.35
C GLY A 124 7.04 16.44 0.68
N ASN A 125 6.40 15.34 0.28
CA ASN A 125 6.00 14.25 1.17
C ASN A 125 6.15 12.87 0.51
N GLN A 126 7.03 12.76 -0.49
CA GLN A 126 7.22 11.55 -1.29
C GLN A 126 8.43 10.72 -0.83
N ALA A 127 9.48 11.37 -0.30
CA ALA A 127 10.63 10.73 0.34
C ALA A 127 10.43 10.66 1.86
N LEU A 128 10.47 9.46 2.43
CA LEU A 128 10.12 9.18 3.82
C LEU A 128 10.68 7.83 4.28
N LEU A 129 10.62 7.54 5.57
CA LEU A 129 10.78 6.20 6.08
C LEU A 129 9.46 5.45 6.12
N PHE A 130 9.53 4.17 5.78
CA PHE A 130 8.42 3.23 5.88
C PHE A 130 8.97 1.86 6.26
N SER A 131 8.16 1.04 6.91
CA SER A 131 8.45 -0.35 7.23
C SER A 131 9.07 -1.06 6.03
N CYS A 132 10.20 -1.71 6.27
CA CYS A 132 10.90 -2.47 5.25
C CYS A 132 9.97 -3.56 4.67
N GLY A 133 9.98 -3.70 3.35
CA GLY A 133 9.05 -4.55 2.61
C GLY A 133 7.79 -3.83 2.07
N GLY A 134 7.69 -2.50 2.26
CA GLY A 134 6.64 -1.67 1.65
C GLY A 134 5.22 -1.88 2.22
N ARG A 135 5.09 -2.57 3.35
CA ARG A 135 3.84 -2.78 4.08
C ARG A 135 3.95 -2.13 5.46
N ALA A 136 2.92 -1.41 5.89
CA ALA A 136 2.97 -0.59 7.10
C ALA A 136 3.16 -1.36 8.41
N ASP A 137 3.02 -2.68 8.37
CA ASP A 137 3.13 -3.66 9.45
C ASP A 137 4.40 -4.53 9.31
N GLY A 138 5.32 -4.21 8.40
CA GLY A 138 6.62 -4.89 8.30
C GLY A 138 6.61 -6.31 7.71
N ILE A 139 5.43 -6.89 7.43
CA ILE A 139 5.31 -8.25 6.84
C ILE A 139 5.49 -8.27 5.32
N GLY A 140 5.97 -7.19 4.73
CA GLY A 140 6.09 -7.04 3.29
C GLY A 140 7.29 -7.80 2.69
N GLU A 141 7.27 -7.91 1.36
CA GLU A 141 8.36 -8.47 0.56
C GLU A 141 9.18 -7.35 -0.10
N VAL A 142 10.26 -7.71 -0.80
CA VAL A 142 11.08 -6.76 -1.57
C VAL A 142 10.21 -5.84 -2.43
N THR A 143 10.44 -4.53 -2.36
CA THR A 143 9.68 -3.53 -3.12
C THR A 143 10.58 -2.50 -3.80
N GLU A 144 10.29 -2.20 -5.06
CA GLU A 144 11.07 -1.24 -5.86
C GLU A 144 11.03 0.19 -5.31
N SER A 145 10.04 0.55 -4.48
CA SER A 145 9.97 1.87 -3.84
C SER A 145 11.00 2.09 -2.74
N GLN A 146 11.64 1.03 -2.26
CA GLN A 146 12.63 1.06 -1.18
C GLN A 146 14.04 0.67 -1.65
N LEU A 147 14.18 0.22 -2.90
CA LEU A 147 15.46 -0.17 -3.48
C LEU A 147 16.12 1.02 -4.17
N PHE A 148 17.39 1.23 -3.87
CA PHE A 148 18.21 2.27 -4.48
C PHE A 148 19.43 1.64 -5.12
N ARG A 149 19.82 2.10 -6.32
CA ARG A 149 21.04 1.60 -6.97
C ARG A 149 22.27 1.90 -6.13
N PHE A 150 23.19 0.94 -6.08
CA PHE A 150 24.42 1.06 -5.31
C PHE A 150 25.57 0.30 -5.95
N ASP A 151 26.65 1.02 -6.24
CA ASP A 151 27.83 0.49 -6.93
C ASP A 151 28.94 0.03 -5.95
N GLY A 152 28.64 -0.05 -4.66
CA GLY A 152 29.55 -0.63 -3.66
C GLY A 152 30.49 0.35 -2.94
N GLY A 153 30.56 1.62 -3.36
CA GLY A 153 31.51 2.60 -2.84
C GLY A 153 30.96 3.55 -1.75
N ALA A 154 31.85 4.06 -0.90
CA ALA A 154 31.57 5.15 0.06
C ALA A 154 31.56 6.56 -0.59
N GLY A 155 31.57 6.63 -1.93
CA GLY A 155 31.60 7.90 -2.68
C GLY A 155 30.26 8.63 -2.69
N SER A 156 30.24 9.82 -3.27
CA SER A 156 29.00 10.56 -3.46
C SER A 156 28.07 9.80 -4.41
N LEU A 157 26.83 9.61 -3.98
CA LEU A 157 25.80 8.87 -4.71
C LEU A 157 24.49 9.67 -4.70
N ALA A 158 23.69 9.46 -5.73
CA ALA A 158 22.32 9.97 -5.79
C ALA A 158 21.35 8.83 -5.47
N PHE A 159 20.40 9.06 -4.56
CA PHE A 159 19.36 8.08 -4.27
C PHE A 159 18.23 8.20 -5.31
N ALA A 160 18.34 7.38 -6.36
CA ALA A 160 17.26 7.15 -7.32
C ALA A 160 16.53 5.84 -6.96
N PRO A 161 15.22 5.89 -6.65
CA PRO A 161 14.46 4.71 -6.27
C PRO A 161 14.16 3.84 -7.51
N ALA A 162 14.12 2.52 -7.35
CA ALA A 162 13.97 1.59 -8.47
C ALA A 162 12.61 1.69 -9.17
N ASN A 163 11.56 2.11 -8.47
CA ASN A 163 10.22 2.32 -9.05
C ASN A 163 10.09 3.61 -9.89
N ASP A 164 11.08 4.51 -9.85
CA ASP A 164 11.16 5.67 -10.75
C ASP A 164 12.61 6.16 -10.89
N LEU A 165 13.31 5.62 -11.89
CA LEU A 165 14.72 5.92 -12.16
C LEU A 165 14.98 7.37 -12.62
N ASN A 166 13.95 8.14 -12.95
CA ASN A 166 14.09 9.54 -13.35
C ASN A 166 13.96 10.50 -12.15
N SER A 167 13.60 10.00 -10.98
CA SER A 167 13.42 10.76 -9.75
C SER A 167 14.61 10.55 -8.82
N CYS A 168 15.12 11.63 -8.24
CA CYS A 168 16.24 11.60 -7.29
C CYS A 168 15.84 12.31 -6.01
N PHE A 169 16.31 11.78 -4.88
CA PHE A 169 16.22 12.50 -3.61
C PHE A 169 17.07 13.77 -3.70
N THR A 170 16.56 14.85 -3.11
CA THR A 170 17.22 16.15 -3.08
C THR A 170 17.04 16.80 -1.73
N VAL A 171 18.03 17.56 -1.28
CA VAL A 171 17.87 18.43 -0.11
C VAL A 171 17.01 19.63 -0.50
N ARG A 172 15.99 19.94 0.31
CA ARG A 172 15.21 21.18 0.22
C ARG A 172 15.07 21.79 1.61
N GLY A 173 15.92 22.76 1.92
CA GLY A 173 15.98 23.34 3.26
C GLY A 173 16.53 22.34 4.28
N ASN A 174 15.67 21.88 5.19
CA ASN A 174 16.02 20.93 6.27
C ASN A 174 15.37 19.56 6.10
N VAL A 175 14.85 19.26 4.91
CA VAL A 175 14.20 17.97 4.60
C VAL A 175 14.70 17.44 3.27
N VAL A 176 14.57 16.13 3.09
CA VAL A 176 14.76 15.47 1.80
C VAL A 176 13.42 15.43 1.07
N ASP A 177 13.43 15.83 -0.19
CA ASP A 177 12.29 15.77 -1.11
C ASP A 177 12.72 15.05 -2.40
N VAL A 178 11.85 15.02 -3.41
CA VAL A 178 12.10 14.38 -4.70
C VAL A 178 11.94 15.36 -5.84
N VAL A 179 12.85 15.28 -6.81
CA VAL A 179 12.85 16.05 -8.06
C VAL A 179 13.40 15.17 -9.20
N PRO A 180 13.28 15.57 -10.47
CA PRO A 180 13.97 14.88 -11.55
C PRO A 180 15.48 14.81 -11.32
N CYS A 181 16.08 13.66 -11.62
CA CYS A 181 17.52 13.45 -11.52
C CYS A 181 18.29 14.40 -12.44
N GLN A 182 19.30 15.06 -11.88
CA GLN A 182 20.18 15.99 -12.60
C GLN A 182 21.64 15.71 -12.23
N ALA A 183 22.43 15.27 -13.22
CA ALA A 183 23.84 15.02 -13.03
C ALA A 183 24.59 16.27 -12.57
N GLY A 184 25.44 16.13 -11.55
CA GLY A 184 26.24 17.22 -10.98
C GLY A 184 25.44 18.22 -10.14
N ASN A 185 24.19 17.93 -9.79
CA ASN A 185 23.46 18.73 -8.81
C ASN A 185 23.87 18.33 -7.39
N ASP A 186 24.57 19.22 -6.70
CA ASP A 186 25.06 19.00 -5.33
C ASP A 186 23.95 18.73 -4.32
N ASP A 187 22.73 19.25 -4.53
CA ASP A 187 21.58 18.98 -3.64
C ASP A 187 21.08 17.53 -3.73
N GLN A 188 21.45 16.81 -4.81
CA GLN A 188 21.10 15.41 -5.03
C GLN A 188 22.23 14.43 -4.68
N LEU A 189 23.36 14.92 -4.16
CA LEU A 189 24.53 14.13 -3.82
C LEU A 189 24.64 13.88 -2.32
N PHE A 190 24.79 12.61 -1.97
CA PHE A 190 24.93 12.13 -0.59
C PHE A 190 26.18 11.26 -0.46
N THR A 191 26.89 11.36 0.66
CA THR A 191 28.14 10.62 0.92
C THR A 191 27.98 9.75 2.16
N LEU A 192 28.34 8.48 2.06
CA LEU A 192 28.32 7.54 3.19
C LEU A 192 29.61 7.70 4.01
N SER A 193 29.48 8.02 5.29
CA SER A 193 30.62 8.25 6.19
C SER A 193 31.00 6.98 6.93
N GLY A 194 31.80 6.12 6.31
CA GLY A 194 32.28 4.90 6.96
C GLY A 194 33.20 4.08 6.06
N GLN A 195 33.84 3.06 6.63
CA GLN A 195 34.50 2.02 5.85
C GLN A 195 33.45 0.97 5.49
N ALA A 196 33.40 0.57 4.21
CA ALA A 196 32.60 -0.58 3.81
C ALA A 196 33.11 -1.80 4.57
N SER A 197 32.22 -2.64 5.07
CA SER A 197 32.61 -3.95 5.59
C SER A 197 33.08 -4.80 4.42
N ASP A 198 34.26 -5.42 4.53
CA ASP A 198 34.82 -6.30 3.48
C ASP A 198 33.77 -7.32 3.06
N ILE A 199 33.41 -7.29 1.77
CA ILE A 199 32.54 -8.30 1.17
C ILE A 199 33.39 -9.57 1.07
N ASP A 200 33.17 -10.53 1.99
CA ASP A 200 33.69 -11.88 1.83
C ASP A 200 32.98 -12.54 0.64
N THR A 201 33.50 -12.33 -0.56
CA THR A 201 33.08 -13.04 -1.75
C THR A 201 33.63 -14.47 -1.69
N GLY A 202 33.03 -15.29 -0.83
CA GLY A 202 33.26 -16.73 -0.73
C GLY A 202 32.72 -17.53 -1.93
N VAL A 203 32.88 -17.04 -3.16
CA VAL A 203 32.57 -17.77 -4.39
C VAL A 203 33.84 -17.83 -5.24
N THR A 204 34.66 -18.84 -4.99
CA THR A 204 35.67 -19.28 -5.95
C THR A 204 34.97 -19.97 -7.13
N GLY A 205 34.93 -19.32 -8.29
CA GLY A 205 34.70 -19.99 -9.57
C GLY A 205 33.62 -19.38 -10.46
N ILE A 206 33.85 -18.17 -10.99
CA ILE A 206 33.25 -17.72 -12.26
C ILE A 206 34.34 -16.91 -13.00
N PRO A 207 34.60 -17.12 -14.30
CA PRO A 207 35.73 -16.49 -14.97
C PRO A 207 35.53 -14.98 -15.13
N ASP A 208 36.66 -14.29 -14.98
CA ASP A 208 36.93 -12.87 -15.20
C ASP A 208 36.26 -12.32 -16.47
N LEU A 209 35.44 -11.27 -16.29
CA LEU A 209 34.95 -10.40 -17.36
C LEU A 209 35.38 -8.97 -17.04
N SER A 210 36.67 -8.73 -17.22
CA SER A 210 37.26 -7.41 -17.36
C SER A 210 36.57 -6.63 -18.50
N LEU A 211 35.76 -5.64 -18.13
CA LEU A 211 35.29 -4.57 -19.01
C LEU A 211 35.94 -3.27 -18.54
N THR A 212 37.12 -3.00 -19.07
CA THR A 212 37.77 -1.70 -19.04
C THR A 212 37.02 -0.75 -19.97
N ALA A 213 36.11 0.05 -19.43
CA ALA A 213 35.58 1.23 -20.13
C ALA A 213 36.22 2.49 -19.53
N SER A 214 37.32 2.92 -20.14
CA SER A 214 37.92 4.24 -19.92
C SER A 214 37.06 5.30 -20.61
N PHE A 215 36.54 6.26 -19.85
CA PHE A 215 35.95 7.47 -20.42
C PHE A 215 37.06 8.51 -20.66
N PRO A 216 37.20 9.08 -21.89
CA PRO A 216 38.15 10.15 -22.11
C PRO A 216 37.57 11.50 -21.62
N VAL A 217 38.35 12.19 -20.79
CA VAL A 217 38.16 13.61 -20.48
C VAL A 217 38.45 14.42 -21.74
N ALA A 218 37.44 15.09 -22.31
CA ALA A 218 37.64 15.96 -23.47
C ALA A 218 38.16 17.33 -23.02
N SER A 219 39.44 17.59 -23.28
CA SER A 219 40.02 18.93 -23.30
C SER A 219 39.79 19.60 -24.66
N VAL A 220 39.44 20.87 -24.63
CA VAL A 220 39.10 21.72 -25.77
C VAL A 220 40.36 22.11 -26.54
N VAL A 221 40.48 21.72 -27.82
CA VAL A 221 41.31 22.45 -28.80
C VAL A 221 40.70 22.33 -30.20
N SER A 222 40.46 23.48 -30.84
CA SER A 222 40.02 23.63 -32.23
C SER A 222 41.03 23.09 -33.24
N SER A 223 40.55 22.41 -34.28
CA SER A 223 40.99 22.62 -35.67
C SER A 223 40.08 21.91 -36.67
N SER A 224 39.76 22.65 -37.73
CA SER A 224 38.84 22.35 -38.83
C SER A 224 39.38 21.33 -39.84
N ARG A 225 38.54 20.37 -40.28
CA ARG A 225 38.32 20.08 -41.73
C ARG A 225 37.25 19.00 -42.01
N ALA A 226 36.31 19.41 -42.86
CA ALA A 226 35.58 18.72 -43.95
C ALA A 226 35.00 17.29 -43.83
N VAL A 227 33.73 17.22 -44.26
CA VAL A 227 32.75 16.12 -44.41
C VAL A 227 33.05 15.24 -45.67
N PRO A 228 32.66 13.95 -45.70
CA PRO A 228 31.40 13.49 -46.37
C PRO A 228 30.66 12.40 -45.53
N SER A 229 29.35 12.49 -45.24
CA SER A 229 28.13 12.20 -46.03
C SER A 229 27.93 10.72 -46.47
N GLU A 230 27.17 9.95 -45.68
CA GLU A 230 26.26 8.80 -46.00
C GLU A 230 26.04 7.99 -44.70
N ALA A 231 24.94 7.32 -44.36
CA ALA A 231 23.60 7.15 -44.91
C ALA A 231 22.66 6.74 -43.74
N THR A 232 21.39 7.11 -43.83
CA THR A 232 20.28 6.78 -42.91
C THR A 232 19.93 5.28 -42.88
N PRO A 233 19.68 4.65 -41.72
CA PRO A 233 19.04 3.34 -41.66
C PRO A 233 17.51 3.45 -41.68
N THR A 234 16.90 2.75 -42.64
CA THR A 234 15.45 2.58 -42.82
C THR A 234 14.91 1.55 -41.82
N ILE A 235 13.83 1.90 -41.10
CA ILE A 235 13.09 1.00 -40.20
C ILE A 235 12.07 0.20 -41.02
N THR A 236 12.24 -1.12 -41.06
CA THR A 236 11.26 -2.05 -41.65
C THR A 236 10.22 -2.42 -40.59
N THR A 237 8.97 -1.96 -40.79
CA THR A 237 7.83 -2.32 -39.94
C THR A 237 7.05 -3.43 -40.62
N VAL A 238 6.92 -4.61 -39.99
CA VAL A 238 6.10 -5.72 -40.48
C VAL A 238 4.72 -5.63 -39.83
N TYR A 239 3.70 -5.33 -40.63
CA TYR A 239 2.30 -5.44 -40.23
C TYR A 239 1.76 -6.82 -40.63
N VAL A 240 1.36 -7.62 -39.64
CA VAL A 240 0.55 -8.83 -39.89
C VAL A 240 -0.92 -8.40 -39.90
N THR A 241 -1.53 -8.48 -41.07
CA THR A 241 -2.97 -8.25 -41.27
C THR A 241 -3.63 -9.61 -41.53
N THR A 242 -4.56 -10.04 -40.68
CA THR A 242 -5.46 -11.15 -41.00
C THR A 242 -6.89 -10.67 -40.87
N ASN A 243 -7.59 -10.61 -42.01
CA ASN A 243 -9.02 -10.41 -42.09
C ASN A 243 -9.69 -11.75 -42.48
N PRO A 244 -10.96 -11.99 -42.06
CA PRO A 244 -11.56 -13.31 -42.04
C PRO A 244 -12.29 -13.63 -43.35
N SER A 245 -12.35 -14.92 -43.72
CA SER A 245 -13.46 -15.41 -44.54
C SER A 245 -13.78 -16.86 -44.24
N SER A 246 -15.08 -17.05 -44.04
CA SER A 246 -15.87 -18.28 -43.94
C SER A 246 -15.66 -19.25 -45.11
N THR A 247 -15.61 -20.56 -44.81
CA THR A 247 -16.42 -21.59 -45.50
C THR A 247 -16.53 -22.87 -44.66
N LEU A 248 -17.72 -23.47 -44.70
CA LEU A 248 -18.16 -24.71 -44.05
C LEU A 248 -17.31 -25.95 -44.40
N ALA A 249 -17.02 -26.80 -43.40
CA ALA A 249 -16.91 -28.25 -43.60
C ALA A 249 -17.11 -29.04 -42.29
N THR A 250 -18.03 -30.00 -42.40
CA THR A 250 -18.46 -31.16 -41.62
C THR A 250 -17.51 -31.79 -40.57
N ALA A 251 -18.15 -32.28 -39.50
CA ALA A 251 -17.63 -32.97 -38.31
C ALA A 251 -16.77 -34.24 -38.55
N PRO A 252 -16.06 -34.68 -37.50
CA PRO A 252 -16.38 -35.99 -36.93
C PRO A 252 -16.57 -35.99 -35.39
N LYS A 253 -17.25 -37.05 -34.97
CA LYS A 253 -17.88 -37.38 -33.68
C LYS A 253 -16.91 -38.15 -32.76
N ILE A 254 -17.27 -38.26 -31.47
CA ILE A 254 -16.93 -39.29 -30.43
C ILE A 254 -16.04 -38.76 -29.25
N PRO A 255 -16.28 -39.10 -27.96
CA PRO A 255 -17.54 -39.33 -27.23
C PRO A 255 -17.62 -38.56 -25.87
N SER A 256 -18.85 -38.41 -25.37
CA SER A 256 -19.16 -38.00 -23.99
C SER A 256 -18.84 -39.09 -22.97
N ALA A 257 -18.22 -38.71 -21.86
CA ALA A 257 -18.21 -39.51 -20.63
C ALA A 257 -19.35 -39.04 -19.72
N THR A 258 -20.31 -39.94 -19.52
CA THR A 258 -21.41 -39.85 -18.56
C THR A 258 -20.92 -40.37 -17.21
N THR A 259 -21.19 -39.67 -16.12
CA THR A 259 -21.15 -40.27 -14.77
C THR A 259 -22.39 -39.85 -14.00
N VAL A 260 -23.08 -40.85 -13.46
CA VAL A 260 -24.41 -40.82 -12.86
C VAL A 260 -24.27 -41.14 -11.37
N TYR A 261 -24.82 -40.24 -10.55
CA TYR A 261 -25.42 -40.36 -9.20
C TYR A 261 -24.62 -40.96 -8.03
N MET A 262 -24.63 -40.22 -6.91
CA MET A 262 -25.21 -40.73 -5.66
C MET A 262 -26.05 -39.64 -4.97
N SER A 263 -27.30 -39.99 -4.70
CA SER A 263 -28.25 -39.27 -3.85
C SER A 263 -28.29 -40.00 -2.51
N ALA A 264 -28.03 -39.30 -1.41
CA ALA A 264 -28.34 -39.76 -0.07
C ALA A 264 -29.20 -38.69 0.62
N GLY A 265 -30.48 -39.02 0.83
CA GLY A 265 -31.33 -38.31 1.76
C GLY A 265 -31.26 -38.96 3.14
N ALA A 266 -31.33 -38.15 4.19
CA ALA A 266 -31.79 -38.57 5.50
C ALA A 266 -32.26 -37.35 6.30
N SER A 267 -33.32 -37.59 7.05
CA SER A 267 -34.25 -36.65 7.67
C SER A 267 -33.76 -35.95 8.94
N THR A 268 -34.50 -34.89 9.26
CA THR A 268 -34.65 -34.15 10.51
C THR A 268 -34.70 -34.98 11.79
N THR A 269 -34.06 -34.48 12.85
CA THR A 269 -34.52 -34.62 14.24
C THR A 269 -34.30 -33.31 15.02
N THR A 270 -35.40 -32.80 15.56
CA THR A 270 -35.51 -31.69 16.51
C THR A 270 -35.22 -32.22 17.91
N VAL A 271 -34.38 -31.53 18.69
CA VAL A 271 -34.37 -31.67 20.15
C VAL A 271 -34.06 -30.33 20.83
N GLU A 272 -35.01 -29.94 21.68
CA GLU A 272 -35.03 -28.84 22.64
C GLU A 272 -34.11 -29.14 23.85
N PRO A 273 -33.43 -28.16 24.48
CA PRO A 273 -32.82 -28.38 25.77
C PRO A 273 -33.66 -27.74 26.90
N THR A 274 -34.00 -28.58 27.87
CA THR A 274 -34.59 -28.25 29.16
C THR A 274 -33.51 -27.73 30.12
N GLU A 275 -33.84 -26.70 30.90
CA GLU A 275 -33.08 -26.19 32.05
C GLU A 275 -32.80 -27.27 33.12
N SER A 276 -31.58 -27.28 33.68
CA SER A 276 -31.38 -27.53 35.12
C SER A 276 -30.00 -27.10 35.61
N THR A 277 -30.04 -26.46 36.76
CA THR A 277 -28.99 -25.85 37.61
C THR A 277 -28.16 -26.86 38.41
N VAL A 278 -26.84 -26.67 38.53
CA VAL A 278 -26.06 -26.89 39.78
C VAL A 278 -24.70 -26.14 39.79
N THR A 279 -24.22 -25.88 41.00
CA THR A 279 -23.22 -24.88 41.44
C THR A 279 -21.83 -25.48 41.80
N ALA A 280 -20.74 -24.75 41.49
CA ALA A 280 -19.35 -24.70 42.06
C ALA A 280 -18.50 -25.99 42.16
N ASP A 281 -17.16 -26.06 42.04
CA ASP A 281 -16.04 -25.09 42.02
C ASP A 281 -14.73 -25.77 41.49
N ALA A 282 -13.72 -24.95 41.15
CA ALA A 282 -12.27 -25.21 40.99
C ALA A 282 -11.66 -25.71 39.64
N PRO A 283 -10.41 -25.29 39.31
CA PRO A 283 -10.05 -24.80 37.98
C PRO A 283 -9.29 -25.83 37.13
N SER A 284 -9.60 -25.89 35.83
CA SER A 284 -8.74 -26.57 34.87
C SER A 284 -8.93 -25.99 33.47
N ALA A 285 -7.79 -25.67 32.86
CA ALA A 285 -7.53 -25.22 31.48
C ALA A 285 -8.76 -25.04 30.57
N THR A 286 -9.12 -23.78 30.30
CA THR A 286 -10.17 -23.40 29.37
C THR A 286 -9.76 -23.75 27.93
N GLN A 287 -10.48 -24.74 27.39
CA GLN A 287 -10.69 -24.95 25.97
C GLN A 287 -11.41 -23.74 25.36
N ASP A 288 -11.10 -23.45 24.09
CA ASP A 288 -11.74 -22.43 23.26
C ASP A 288 -13.27 -22.41 23.41
N ALA A 289 -13.77 -21.36 24.06
CA ALA A 289 -15.16 -20.97 23.92
C ALA A 289 -15.32 -20.38 22.51
N VAL A 290 -16.19 -20.97 21.69
CA VAL A 290 -16.64 -20.35 20.43
C VAL A 290 -17.34 -19.04 20.80
N GLN A 291 -16.59 -17.94 20.74
CA GLN A 291 -17.09 -16.62 21.09
C GLN A 291 -18.20 -16.26 20.09
N ALA A 292 -19.41 -15.97 20.58
CA ALA A 292 -20.51 -15.56 19.73
C ALA A 292 -20.13 -14.26 18.99
N ILE A 293 -20.38 -14.21 17.68
CA ILE A 293 -20.09 -13.03 16.87
C ILE A 293 -20.96 -11.86 17.37
N PRO A 294 -20.37 -10.72 17.76
CA PRO A 294 -21.15 -9.60 18.26
C PRO A 294 -22.00 -8.96 17.14
N THR A 295 -23.24 -8.62 17.50
CA THR A 295 -24.20 -7.94 16.62
C THR A 295 -24.17 -6.41 16.75
N SER A 296 -23.30 -5.89 17.62
CA SER A 296 -22.99 -4.48 17.79
C SER A 296 -21.51 -4.24 17.57
N ASN A 297 -21.14 -3.00 17.21
CA ASN A 297 -19.74 -2.64 17.16
C ASN A 297 -19.17 -2.56 18.59
N PRO A 298 -18.09 -3.30 18.94
CA PRO A 298 -17.60 -3.30 20.31
C PRO A 298 -17.08 -1.92 20.71
N THR A 299 -17.52 -1.44 21.87
CA THR A 299 -17.09 -0.16 22.46
C THR A 299 -16.02 -0.34 23.54
N GLU A 300 -15.71 -1.59 23.88
CA GLU A 300 -14.69 -1.98 24.83
C GLU A 300 -13.66 -2.88 24.14
N PRO A 301 -12.42 -2.98 24.66
CA PRO A 301 -11.41 -3.87 24.12
C PRO A 301 -11.88 -5.32 24.12
N VAL A 302 -11.85 -5.97 22.95
CA VAL A 302 -12.19 -7.38 22.76
C VAL A 302 -11.15 -8.07 21.90
N PRO A 303 -10.91 -9.39 22.04
CA PRO A 303 -9.98 -10.09 21.18
C PRO A 303 -10.36 -9.93 19.70
N VAL A 304 -9.33 -9.79 18.84
CA VAL A 304 -9.49 -9.77 17.38
C VAL A 304 -8.67 -10.87 16.74
N SER A 305 -9.08 -11.31 15.55
CA SER A 305 -8.46 -12.46 14.89
C SER A 305 -7.25 -12.12 14.01
N ARG A 306 -6.90 -10.84 13.84
CA ARG A 306 -5.70 -10.40 13.09
C ARG A 306 -4.78 -9.55 13.97
N ALA A 307 -3.89 -8.78 13.33
CA ALA A 307 -2.83 -8.01 13.98
C ALA A 307 -3.33 -7.15 15.16
N GLY A 308 -2.49 -7.03 16.18
CA GLY A 308 -2.77 -6.30 17.41
C GLY A 308 -3.52 -7.07 18.51
N GLY A 309 -4.10 -8.24 18.21
CA GLY A 309 -4.63 -9.22 19.19
C GLY A 309 -5.83 -8.76 20.05
N THR A 310 -6.04 -7.47 20.23
CA THR A 310 -7.17 -6.85 20.93
C THR A 310 -7.61 -5.61 20.16
N LEU A 311 -8.92 -5.45 19.99
CA LEU A 311 -9.54 -4.26 19.44
C LEU A 311 -9.24 -3.05 20.33
N VAL A 312 -8.83 -1.94 19.73
CA VAL A 312 -8.70 -0.65 20.40
C VAL A 312 -9.84 0.26 19.92
N PRO A 313 -10.94 0.42 20.70
CA PRO A 313 -12.15 1.09 20.22
C PRO A 313 -11.93 2.52 19.74
N THR A 314 -11.03 3.27 20.37
CA THR A 314 -10.69 4.64 19.96
C THR A 314 -9.99 4.68 18.60
N ALA A 315 -9.03 3.77 18.37
CA ALA A 315 -8.33 3.68 17.09
C ALA A 315 -9.25 3.16 15.97
N ALA A 316 -10.18 2.26 16.30
CA ALA A 316 -11.22 1.82 15.38
C ALA A 316 -12.19 2.96 15.02
N ALA A 317 -12.63 3.75 16.01
CA ALA A 317 -13.49 4.91 15.80
C ALA A 317 -12.82 6.00 14.94
N GLU A 318 -11.53 6.26 15.15
CA GLU A 318 -10.74 7.17 14.31
C GLU A 318 -10.61 6.64 12.87
N SER A 319 -10.31 5.35 12.73
CA SER A 319 -10.10 4.71 11.42
C SER A 319 -11.39 4.59 10.61
N HIS A 320 -12.54 4.49 11.29
CA HIS A 320 -13.84 4.32 10.67
C HIS A 320 -14.81 5.44 11.09
N GLU A 321 -14.33 6.68 10.99
CA GLU A 321 -15.17 7.86 11.21
C GLU A 321 -16.34 7.88 10.22
N ARG A 322 -17.55 8.13 10.72
CA ARG A 322 -18.73 8.22 9.88
C ARG A 322 -18.70 9.52 9.08
N ASP A 323 -18.81 9.40 7.76
CA ASP A 323 -18.96 10.56 6.89
C ASP A 323 -20.39 11.13 6.96
N GLU A 324 -20.54 12.19 7.75
CA GLU A 324 -21.81 12.93 7.89
C GLU A 324 -22.13 13.82 6.66
N SER A 325 -21.16 14.06 5.77
CA SER A 325 -21.37 14.78 4.50
C SER A 325 -21.86 13.89 3.36
N ALA A 326 -21.92 12.57 3.60
CA ALA A 326 -22.20 11.58 2.58
C ALA A 326 -23.62 11.66 2.02
N THR A 327 -23.73 11.64 0.69
CA THR A 327 -24.99 11.34 -0.02
C THR A 327 -25.15 9.84 -0.15
N ARG A 328 -26.19 9.30 0.49
CA ARG A 328 -26.47 7.86 0.53
C ARG A 328 -27.62 7.53 -0.42
N ALA A 329 -27.33 6.67 -1.41
CA ALA A 329 -28.34 6.12 -2.30
C ALA A 329 -29.22 5.08 -1.58
N PHE A 330 -28.62 4.31 -0.67
CA PHE A 330 -29.29 3.35 0.20
C PHE A 330 -28.70 3.44 1.61
N ASN A 331 -29.55 3.26 2.62
CA ASN A 331 -29.18 3.25 4.02
C ASN A 331 -29.57 1.90 4.63
N THR A 332 -28.65 1.28 5.37
CA THR A 332 -28.90 0.06 6.15
C THR A 332 -29.51 -1.06 5.30
N ALA A 333 -29.05 -1.18 4.05
CA ALA A 333 -29.52 -2.18 3.10
C ALA A 333 -28.69 -3.47 3.22
N SER A 334 -29.29 -4.61 2.90
CA SER A 334 -28.54 -5.85 2.75
C SER A 334 -28.10 -6.04 1.30
N ILE A 335 -26.94 -6.65 1.09
CA ILE A 335 -26.42 -6.94 -0.25
C ILE A 335 -26.40 -8.43 -0.45
N LYS A 336 -27.22 -8.91 -1.38
CA LYS A 336 -27.36 -10.31 -1.74
C LYS A 336 -26.44 -10.64 -2.91
N ALA A 337 -25.60 -11.65 -2.70
CA ALA A 337 -24.73 -12.24 -3.69
C ALA A 337 -25.50 -13.09 -4.72
N PRO A 338 -24.92 -13.34 -5.91
CA PRO A 338 -25.51 -14.19 -6.95
C PRO A 338 -25.88 -15.61 -6.49
N ASN A 339 -25.15 -16.14 -5.50
CA ASN A 339 -25.41 -17.45 -4.90
C ASN A 339 -26.55 -17.45 -3.86
N GLY A 340 -27.17 -16.30 -3.62
CA GLY A 340 -28.31 -16.15 -2.71
C GLY A 340 -27.96 -15.78 -1.26
N GLN A 341 -26.68 -15.74 -0.90
CA GLN A 341 -26.21 -15.36 0.43
C GLN A 341 -26.09 -13.84 0.59
N CYS A 342 -26.06 -13.34 1.82
CA CYS A 342 -25.86 -11.93 2.13
C CYS A 342 -24.42 -11.65 2.56
N LEU A 343 -23.92 -10.47 2.21
CA LEU A 343 -22.65 -9.97 2.74
C LEU A 343 -22.78 -9.78 4.26
N PHE A 344 -21.74 -10.16 5.00
CA PHE A 344 -21.73 -10.13 6.47
C PHE A 344 -20.37 -9.67 7.00
N ILE A 345 -20.41 -8.83 8.04
CA ILE A 345 -19.23 -8.29 8.72
C ILE A 345 -19.16 -8.81 10.16
N ASN A 346 -18.10 -9.55 10.48
CA ASN A 346 -17.73 -9.81 11.87
C ASN A 346 -16.77 -8.68 12.35
N PRO A 347 -17.20 -7.79 13.25
CA PRO A 347 -16.40 -6.62 13.64
C PRO A 347 -15.12 -6.97 14.43
N THR A 348 -14.93 -8.23 14.85
CA THR A 348 -13.71 -8.72 15.52
C THR A 348 -12.78 -9.51 14.62
N ALA A 349 -13.14 -9.73 13.34
CA ALA A 349 -12.34 -10.51 12.41
C ALA A 349 -11.21 -9.71 11.70
N GLY A 350 -10.98 -8.48 12.14
CA GLY A 350 -9.99 -7.55 11.62
C GLY A 350 -8.76 -7.43 12.51
N ASP A 351 -7.98 -6.37 12.29
CA ASP A 351 -6.92 -5.92 13.19
C ASP A 351 -7.49 -5.08 14.36
N PHE A 352 -6.60 -4.59 15.22
CA PHE A 352 -6.96 -3.74 16.37
C PHE A 352 -7.73 -2.45 16.02
N ARG A 353 -7.79 -2.06 14.74
CA ARG A 353 -8.53 -0.89 14.22
C ARG A 353 -9.77 -1.28 13.44
N GLN A 354 -10.11 -2.57 13.34
CA GLN A 354 -11.16 -3.11 12.47
C GLN A 354 -10.87 -3.00 10.97
N ASN A 355 -9.62 -2.76 10.60
CA ASN A 355 -9.22 -2.95 9.22
C ASN A 355 -9.06 -4.44 8.92
N LEU A 356 -9.11 -4.78 7.64
CA LEU A 356 -8.84 -6.13 7.13
C LEU A 356 -9.87 -7.17 7.56
N ILE A 357 -11.07 -6.76 7.97
CA ILE A 357 -12.16 -7.68 8.24
C ILE A 357 -12.55 -8.38 6.92
N PRO A 358 -12.54 -9.72 6.83
CA PRO A 358 -13.09 -10.42 5.68
C PRO A 358 -14.58 -10.11 5.49
N VAL A 359 -15.00 -9.91 4.24
CA VAL A 359 -16.43 -9.76 3.92
C VAL A 359 -17.02 -11.16 3.72
N SER A 360 -17.61 -11.72 4.76
CA SER A 360 -18.18 -13.07 4.75
C SER A 360 -19.49 -13.15 3.96
N LEU A 361 -19.88 -14.38 3.62
CA LEU A 361 -21.17 -14.72 3.03
C LEU A 361 -21.93 -15.65 3.96
N VAL A 362 -23.14 -15.25 4.32
CA VAL A 362 -24.02 -16.01 5.22
C VAL A 362 -25.42 -16.11 4.64
N ASP A 363 -26.24 -16.99 5.19
CA ASP A 363 -27.66 -16.97 4.88
C ASP A 363 -28.28 -15.67 5.37
N CYS A 364 -29.04 -15.01 4.50
CA CYS A 364 -29.64 -13.71 4.81
C CYS A 364 -30.59 -13.83 6.00
N ALA A 365 -30.25 -13.18 7.12
CA ALA A 365 -31.03 -13.16 8.35
C ALA A 365 -31.48 -11.74 8.74
N GLY A 366 -30.96 -10.72 8.05
CA GLY A 366 -31.31 -9.32 8.29
C GLY A 366 -30.64 -8.73 9.54
N THR A 367 -29.57 -9.36 10.03
CA THR A 367 -28.82 -8.89 11.20
C THR A 367 -28.10 -7.56 10.94
N PRO A 368 -27.72 -6.79 11.98
CA PRO A 368 -26.94 -5.56 11.81
C PRO A 368 -25.63 -5.76 11.04
N ASN A 369 -25.01 -6.94 11.18
CA ASN A 369 -23.79 -7.33 10.48
C ASN A 369 -23.95 -7.45 8.96
N GLU A 370 -25.19 -7.55 8.46
CA GLU A 370 -25.52 -7.65 7.04
C GLU A 370 -25.89 -6.30 6.42
N LYS A 371 -25.77 -5.20 7.18
CA LYS A 371 -26.27 -3.88 6.77
C LYS A 371 -25.15 -3.00 6.25
N PHE A 372 -25.43 -2.40 5.09
CA PHE A 372 -24.53 -1.52 4.37
C PHE A 372 -25.25 -0.25 3.94
N ASP A 373 -24.53 0.86 4.03
CA ASP A 373 -24.87 2.10 3.37
C ASP A 373 -24.14 2.17 2.02
N ILE A 374 -24.79 2.76 1.03
CA ILE A 374 -24.26 2.89 -0.33
C ILE A 374 -24.11 4.37 -0.63
N ILE A 375 -22.87 4.84 -0.61
CA ILE A 375 -22.52 6.26 -0.66
C ILE A 375 -22.05 6.63 -2.06
N THR A 376 -22.77 7.54 -2.72
CA THR A 376 -22.46 7.99 -4.10
C THR A 376 -21.72 9.33 -4.14
N ALA A 377 -21.61 10.04 -3.01
CA ALA A 377 -20.79 11.24 -2.86
C ALA A 377 -20.48 11.48 -1.38
N GLY A 378 -19.36 12.11 -1.05
CA GLY A 378 -18.99 12.47 0.33
C GLY A 378 -17.50 12.80 0.47
N LYS A 379 -17.01 12.96 1.70
CA LYS A 379 -15.59 13.13 2.05
C LYS A 379 -14.71 12.09 1.37
N HIS A 380 -15.19 10.85 1.30
CA HIS A 380 -14.43 9.71 0.76
C HIS A 380 -14.81 9.31 -0.68
N ASN A 381 -15.82 9.94 -1.28
CA ASN A 381 -16.22 9.66 -2.65
C ASN A 381 -16.47 10.96 -3.43
N ASN A 382 -15.52 11.32 -4.29
CA ASN A 382 -15.65 12.41 -5.25
C ASN A 382 -15.80 11.94 -6.71
N ALA A 383 -15.92 10.63 -6.93
CA ALA A 383 -16.04 10.04 -8.25
C ALA A 383 -17.49 10.04 -8.71
N GLN A 384 -17.71 10.39 -9.97
CA GLN A 384 -19.03 10.34 -10.58
C GLN A 384 -19.35 8.90 -11.00
N ASP A 385 -20.62 8.50 -10.86
CA ASP A 385 -21.12 7.19 -11.27
C ASP A 385 -20.45 6.01 -10.52
N SER A 386 -19.98 6.28 -9.31
CA SER A 386 -19.29 5.34 -8.43
C SER A 386 -19.91 5.37 -7.04
N ALA A 387 -19.84 4.24 -6.32
CA ALA A 387 -20.26 4.17 -4.93
C ALA A 387 -19.22 3.50 -4.03
N LEU A 388 -19.22 3.91 -2.77
CA LEU A 388 -18.65 3.16 -1.66
C LEU A 388 -19.73 2.29 -1.04
N PHE A 389 -19.37 1.06 -0.72
CA PHE A 389 -20.20 0.13 0.03
C PHE A 389 -19.68 0.04 1.46
N VAL A 390 -20.40 0.67 2.38
CA VAL A 390 -19.93 0.95 3.74
C VAL A 390 -20.72 0.13 4.74
N SER A 391 -20.05 -0.63 5.61
CA SER A 391 -20.70 -1.35 6.71
C SER A 391 -21.45 -0.34 7.60
N SER A 392 -22.76 -0.50 7.77
CA SER A 392 -23.53 0.34 8.70
C SER A 392 -23.20 0.03 10.16
N LEU A 393 -22.56 -1.11 10.44
CA LEU A 393 -22.15 -1.52 11.78
C LEU A 393 -20.84 -0.85 12.22
N THR A 394 -19.84 -0.83 11.34
CA THR A 394 -18.47 -0.41 11.67
C THR A 394 -18.01 0.84 10.91
N ASN A 395 -18.77 1.33 9.93
CA ASN A 395 -18.42 2.43 9.01
C ASN A 395 -17.21 2.18 8.10
N GLY A 396 -16.65 0.96 8.05
CA GLY A 396 -15.62 0.60 7.08
C GLY A 396 -16.17 0.40 5.67
N CYS A 397 -15.32 0.64 4.66
CA CYS A 397 -15.61 0.45 3.25
C CYS A 397 -15.15 -0.94 2.78
N ILE A 398 -15.94 -1.60 1.93
CA ILE A 398 -15.45 -2.76 1.18
C ILE A 398 -14.31 -2.28 0.27
N SER A 399 -13.18 -2.98 0.33
CA SER A 399 -11.92 -2.59 -0.28
C SER A 399 -11.28 -3.78 -0.98
N PHE A 400 -10.76 -3.51 -2.18
CA PHE A 400 -9.91 -4.41 -2.93
C PHE A 400 -8.43 -3.98 -2.84
N ASP A 401 -7.53 -4.93 -2.57
CA ASP A 401 -6.09 -4.74 -2.68
C ASP A 401 -5.46 -5.96 -3.35
N GLY A 402 -5.24 -5.87 -4.66
CA GLY A 402 -4.65 -6.95 -5.47
C GLY A 402 -3.21 -7.30 -5.12
N ARG A 403 -2.55 -6.52 -4.25
CA ARG A 403 -1.22 -6.83 -3.76
C ARG A 403 -1.25 -7.85 -2.62
N ARG A 404 -2.41 -8.10 -2.01
CA ARG A 404 -2.55 -9.05 -0.89
C ARG A 404 -2.56 -10.50 -1.37
N ALA A 405 -2.23 -11.41 -0.47
CA ALA A 405 -2.33 -12.84 -0.72
C ALA A 405 -3.74 -13.23 -1.16
N VAL A 406 -3.85 -14.26 -2.01
CA VAL A 406 -5.12 -14.77 -2.50
C VAL A 406 -6.06 -15.08 -1.33
N GLY A 407 -7.29 -14.57 -1.42
CA GLY A 407 -8.29 -14.66 -0.37
C GLY A 407 -8.36 -13.44 0.55
N ASP A 408 -7.25 -12.73 0.76
CA ASP A 408 -7.23 -11.48 1.55
C ASP A 408 -7.24 -10.22 0.67
N THR A 409 -7.51 -10.38 -0.62
CA THR A 409 -7.65 -9.29 -1.58
C THR A 409 -8.92 -8.48 -1.39
N VAL A 410 -9.93 -9.01 -0.67
CA VAL A 410 -11.23 -8.35 -0.42
C VAL A 410 -11.51 -8.28 1.08
N THR A 411 -11.53 -7.07 1.62
CA THR A 411 -11.73 -6.84 3.05
C THR A 411 -12.53 -5.57 3.30
N LEU A 412 -13.06 -5.40 4.51
CA LEU A 412 -13.44 -4.11 5.03
C LEU A 412 -12.19 -3.34 5.45
N PHE A 413 -12.09 -2.08 5.07
CA PHE A 413 -10.98 -1.20 5.43
C PHE A 413 -11.52 0.21 5.67
N SER A 414 -10.75 1.04 6.37
CA SER A 414 -11.03 2.46 6.51
C SER A 414 -11.34 3.10 5.14
N CYS A 415 -12.40 3.89 5.09
CA CYS A 415 -12.82 4.59 3.87
C CYS A 415 -11.74 5.60 3.43
N GLY A 416 -11.49 5.67 2.13
CA GLY A 416 -10.37 6.41 1.54
C GLY A 416 -9.04 5.64 1.50
N GLY A 417 -9.04 4.37 1.92
CA GLY A 417 -7.95 3.42 1.69
C GLY A 417 -6.68 3.64 2.52
N ARG A 418 -6.74 4.50 3.54
CA ARG A 418 -5.65 4.69 4.52
C ARG A 418 -6.08 4.14 5.86
N ALA A 419 -5.22 3.39 6.52
CA ALA A 419 -5.57 2.59 7.69
C ALA A 419 -6.16 3.40 8.86
N ALA A 420 -5.86 4.69 8.97
CA ALA A 420 -6.26 5.55 10.08
C ALA A 420 -7.41 6.52 9.75
N GLY A 421 -8.16 6.30 8.67
CA GLY A 421 -9.36 7.11 8.37
C GLY A 421 -9.09 8.41 7.62
N GLU A 422 -7.82 8.76 7.37
CA GLU A 422 -7.45 10.05 6.78
C GLU A 422 -7.52 10.10 5.25
N GLY A 423 -7.79 8.95 4.62
CA GLY A 423 -7.85 8.86 3.17
C GLY A 423 -8.96 9.73 2.59
N LEU A 424 -8.78 10.21 1.36
CA LEU A 424 -9.87 10.86 0.62
C LEU A 424 -10.61 9.78 -0.18
N THR A 425 -10.36 9.70 -1.48
CA THR A 425 -10.95 8.70 -2.37
C THR A 425 -9.92 7.65 -2.76
N ASN A 426 -10.37 6.40 -2.88
CA ASN A 426 -9.54 5.26 -3.22
C ASN A 426 -10.22 4.38 -4.28
N ASP A 427 -9.61 4.24 -5.44
CA ASP A 427 -10.17 3.50 -6.59
C ASP A 427 -10.36 2.00 -6.30
N GLY A 428 -9.65 1.44 -5.32
CA GLY A 428 -9.83 0.06 -4.87
C GLY A 428 -11.08 -0.14 -4.00
N GLN A 429 -11.71 0.94 -3.54
CA GLN A 429 -12.96 0.93 -2.77
C GLN A 429 -14.16 1.39 -3.59
N LEU A 430 -13.92 2.12 -4.68
CA LEU A 430 -14.96 2.57 -5.59
C LEU A 430 -15.44 1.43 -6.49
N VAL A 431 -16.75 1.38 -6.67
CA VAL A 431 -17.43 0.43 -7.56
C VAL A 431 -18.37 1.22 -8.47
N PRO A 432 -18.34 0.98 -9.79
CA PRO A 432 -19.28 1.61 -10.71
C PRO A 432 -20.74 1.38 -10.29
N PHE A 433 -21.47 2.47 -10.10
CA PHE A 433 -22.82 2.45 -9.56
C PHE A 433 -23.70 3.56 -10.13
N PHE A 434 -24.75 3.16 -10.85
CA PHE A 434 -25.66 4.07 -11.54
C PHE A 434 -27.04 4.16 -10.86
N GLY A 435 -27.08 4.03 -9.54
CA GLY A 435 -28.32 4.14 -8.75
C GLY A 435 -29.29 2.96 -8.87
N LYS A 436 -28.85 1.83 -9.41
CA LYS A 436 -29.70 0.64 -9.62
C LYS A 436 -29.52 -0.39 -8.49
N PRO A 437 -30.57 -1.15 -8.13
CA PRO A 437 -30.48 -2.18 -7.10
C PRO A 437 -29.61 -3.37 -7.51
N SER A 438 -29.34 -3.56 -8.81
CA SER A 438 -28.46 -4.62 -9.30
C SER A 438 -27.18 -4.03 -9.87
N PHE A 439 -26.04 -4.62 -9.51
CA PHE A 439 -24.72 -4.10 -9.87
C PHE A 439 -23.69 -5.23 -9.90
N VAL A 440 -22.53 -4.95 -10.51
CA VAL A 440 -21.36 -5.84 -10.47
C VAL A 440 -20.34 -5.20 -9.56
N PHE A 441 -19.81 -5.96 -8.61
CA PHE A 441 -18.72 -5.51 -7.75
C PHE A 441 -17.40 -5.53 -8.54
N ALA A 442 -17.14 -4.49 -9.34
CA ALA A 442 -15.89 -4.33 -10.08
C ALA A 442 -15.13 -3.12 -9.50
N PRO A 443 -14.05 -3.32 -8.72
CA PRO A 443 -13.27 -2.19 -8.22
C PRO A 443 -12.72 -1.34 -9.36
N GLU A 444 -12.78 -0.02 -9.24
CA GLU A 444 -12.33 0.88 -10.30
C GLU A 444 -10.84 0.80 -10.58
N SER A 445 -10.03 0.49 -9.55
CA SER A 445 -8.60 0.25 -9.69
C SER A 445 -8.27 -0.83 -10.72
N GLU A 446 -9.20 -1.76 -10.94
CA GLU A 446 -9.04 -2.94 -11.79
C GLU A 446 -9.62 -2.76 -13.20
N ARG A 447 -10.26 -1.62 -13.49
CA ARG A 447 -10.77 -1.28 -14.84
C ARG A 447 -11.62 -2.38 -15.48
N ASN A 448 -12.52 -3.00 -14.70
CA ASN A 448 -13.37 -4.13 -15.11
C ASN A 448 -12.63 -5.42 -15.52
N SER A 449 -11.34 -5.56 -15.19
CA SER A 449 -10.62 -6.82 -15.38
C SER A 449 -10.87 -7.82 -14.24
N THR A 450 -10.95 -7.31 -13.01
CA THR A 450 -11.20 -8.06 -11.78
C THR A 450 -12.54 -7.67 -11.16
N CYS A 451 -13.29 -8.67 -10.71
CA CYS A 451 -14.57 -8.53 -10.02
C CYS A 451 -14.51 -9.24 -8.66
N LEU A 452 -15.23 -8.71 -7.67
CA LEU A 452 -15.45 -9.40 -6.40
C LEU A 452 -16.60 -10.37 -6.58
N VAL A 453 -16.39 -11.62 -6.18
CA VAL A 453 -17.32 -12.72 -6.40
C VAL A 453 -17.43 -13.57 -5.13
N PRO A 454 -18.52 -14.33 -4.98
CA PRO A 454 -18.60 -15.34 -3.93
C PRO A 454 -17.54 -16.43 -4.08
N GLY A 455 -16.84 -16.75 -2.99
CA GLY A 455 -15.89 -17.86 -2.95
C GLY A 455 -15.53 -18.26 -1.52
N ASN A 456 -15.56 -19.57 -1.23
CA ASN A 456 -15.15 -20.14 0.06
C ASN A 456 -15.80 -19.45 1.29
N GLY A 457 -17.10 -19.12 1.20
CA GLY A 457 -17.84 -18.50 2.31
C GLY A 457 -17.53 -17.01 2.55
N ARG A 458 -16.83 -16.34 1.64
CA ARG A 458 -16.57 -14.90 1.67
C ARG A 458 -16.53 -14.29 0.26
N LEU A 459 -16.36 -12.98 0.17
CA LEU A 459 -15.97 -12.34 -1.09
C LEU A 459 -14.49 -12.61 -1.39
N VAL A 460 -14.21 -12.91 -2.65
CA VAL A 460 -12.88 -13.07 -3.22
C VAL A 460 -12.80 -12.34 -4.56
N SER A 461 -11.61 -12.22 -5.14
CA SER A 461 -11.42 -11.63 -6.46
C SER A 461 -11.30 -12.70 -7.55
N ALA A 462 -11.92 -12.45 -8.71
CA ALA A 462 -11.82 -13.28 -9.91
C ALA A 462 -11.96 -12.41 -11.19
N PRO A 463 -11.64 -12.93 -12.39
CA PRO A 463 -11.89 -12.20 -13.63
C PRO A 463 -13.37 -11.83 -13.80
N CYS A 464 -13.65 -10.66 -14.37
CA CYS A 464 -15.02 -10.26 -14.69
C CYS A 464 -15.57 -11.04 -15.89
N LEU A 465 -16.69 -11.76 -15.71
CA LEU A 465 -17.30 -12.64 -16.71
C LEU A 465 -18.41 -11.97 -17.53
N LYS A 466 -18.86 -10.77 -17.13
CA LYS A 466 -19.94 -9.99 -17.79
C LYS A 466 -21.25 -10.77 -17.97
N ASP A 467 -21.54 -11.72 -17.08
CA ASP A 467 -22.78 -12.47 -17.04
C ASP A 467 -23.51 -12.28 -15.70
N ARG A 468 -24.63 -12.99 -15.49
CA ARG A 468 -25.44 -12.88 -14.28
C ARG A 468 -24.83 -13.55 -13.04
N SER A 469 -23.76 -14.34 -13.19
CA SER A 469 -23.13 -15.06 -12.08
C SER A 469 -22.35 -14.14 -11.14
N GLN A 470 -22.14 -12.87 -11.52
CA GLN A 470 -21.41 -11.86 -10.75
C GLN A 470 -22.27 -10.63 -10.40
N VAL A 471 -23.59 -10.71 -10.60
CA VAL A 471 -24.52 -9.61 -10.33
C VAL A 471 -25.06 -9.70 -8.90
N PHE A 472 -24.69 -8.72 -8.09
CA PHE A 472 -25.20 -8.53 -6.74
C PHE A 472 -26.51 -7.74 -6.76
N THR A 473 -27.33 -7.92 -5.73
CA THR A 473 -28.61 -7.23 -5.57
C THR A 473 -28.70 -6.57 -4.19
N ILE A 474 -29.04 -5.30 -4.18
CA ILE A 474 -29.36 -4.53 -2.98
C ILE A 474 -30.80 -4.87 -2.57
N VAL A 475 -30.95 -5.26 -1.31
CA VAL A 475 -32.21 -5.59 -0.66
C VAL A 475 -32.40 -4.56 0.45
N ALA A 476 -33.19 -3.53 0.15
CA ALA A 476 -33.50 -2.43 1.07
C ALA A 476 -34.69 -2.76 1.96
#